data_AF-A0A2V0RK32-F1
#
_entry.id   AF-A0A2V0RK32-F1
#
_cell.length_a   1.000
_cell.length_b   1.000
_cell.length_c   1.000
_cell.angle_alpha   90.00
_cell.angle_beta   90.00
_cell.angle_gamma   90.00
#
_symmetry.space_group_name_H-M   'P 1'
#
loop_
_entity.id
_entity.type
_entity.pdbx_description
1 polymer ?
#
loop_
_entity_poly.entity_id
_entity_poly.type
_entity_poly.pdbx_seq_one_letter_code
_entity_poly.pdbx_strand_id
1 'polypeptide(L)'
;MDFIKRLSQADISSIFSKEGEVNASGAFTRLRLGQGPTPRTPLYKNIPQDIVLQMWVDILNRMKDDSNFGPEDSGYIGDLITYDLSRSEKFGPQGELRPFAERAEDLAGYYQNNHFHGFDLIDEECIEKVALTIFGNSLNQLRPLSLNNVIKRDQYDDKLNTNSGCPDFTKRSNPLVTHNAIRDAETGRWRHYPMALGSRSQRGSERFIFMAPYSMNLKEKTYLYPMLDMVNKLGVLELSAWRGFPEVELGFAKMGFFREDKAYMQIDYTKMDKYYNFTCNSIVTKVVEKGFQPRYREDIAEVLNHYMEVPILIQIDKMIADPKGHGMPSGSGFTNFSETLVSLYLYYLLQKLDPSYGIENCQCLGDDMVISFDREILSNREEGFETIAKYIGDTAKQNLGLQMSAEKQRVDSITTVYLQRFFDERIRDAEGVVVGCYPSILALNTAVNPERYHDPRKWSKEMEILRWLMILENCNKLPYFSELVKFFIKGDKYKLGLLIPGFFDSLTVIYEEGKAIKGFVPSYNNDFNDRGIMDFYVVKYLIQNRSALENE
;
A
#
# COMPACT_ATOMS: atom_id res chain seq x y z
N MET A 1 -5.30 12.68 -25.60
CA MET A 1 -4.88 11.26 -25.51
C MET A 1 -4.96 10.71 -26.91
N ASP A 2 -3.84 10.73 -27.61
CA ASP A 2 -3.83 10.67 -29.08
C ASP A 2 -3.85 9.23 -29.61
N PHE A 3 -3.78 8.25 -28.71
CA PHE A 3 -3.70 6.80 -29.02
C PHE A 3 -4.92 6.00 -28.57
N ILE A 4 -6.09 6.64 -28.50
CA ILE A 4 -7.36 5.94 -28.24
C ILE A 4 -7.81 5.26 -29.54
N LYS A 5 -7.84 3.93 -29.52
CA LYS A 5 -8.36 3.09 -30.61
C LYS A 5 -9.79 2.64 -30.30
N ARG A 6 -10.66 2.73 -31.30
CA ARG A 6 -11.99 2.12 -31.25
C ARG A 6 -11.92 0.68 -31.74
N LEU A 7 -12.52 -0.23 -31.00
CA LEU A 7 -12.51 -1.66 -31.28
C LEU A 7 -13.75 -2.07 -32.07
N SER A 8 -13.58 -2.96 -33.05
CA SER A 8 -14.69 -3.64 -33.72
C SER A 8 -15.24 -4.77 -32.83
N GLN A 9 -16.41 -5.32 -33.16
CA GLN A 9 -16.93 -6.49 -32.43
C GLN A 9 -16.01 -7.71 -32.56
N ALA A 10 -15.30 -7.84 -33.68
CA ALA A 10 -14.33 -8.92 -33.87
C ALA A 10 -13.14 -8.77 -32.90
N ASP A 11 -12.65 -7.54 -32.72
CA ASP A 11 -11.58 -7.23 -31.76
C ASP A 11 -12.05 -7.52 -30.32
N ILE A 12 -13.26 -7.07 -29.96
CA ILE A 12 -13.86 -7.31 -28.63
C ILE A 12 -13.99 -8.82 -28.36
N SER A 13 -14.46 -9.58 -29.36
CA SER A 13 -14.62 -11.04 -29.25
C SER A 13 -13.29 -11.79 -29.18
N SER A 14 -12.18 -11.16 -29.59
CA SER A 14 -10.83 -11.72 -29.41
C SER A 14 -10.27 -11.48 -28.01
N ILE A 15 -10.75 -10.44 -27.32
CA ILE A 15 -10.30 -10.04 -25.98
C ILE A 15 -11.13 -10.68 -24.88
N PHE A 16 -12.45 -10.74 -25.04
CA PHE A 16 -13.37 -11.20 -24.01
C PHE A 16 -13.98 -12.56 -24.34
N SER A 17 -14.25 -13.36 -23.29
CA SER A 17 -15.26 -14.39 -23.41
C SER A 17 -16.64 -13.73 -23.47
N LYS A 18 -17.65 -14.44 -24.02
CA LYS A 18 -19.01 -13.90 -24.14
C LYS A 18 -19.58 -13.44 -22.79
N GLU A 19 -19.31 -14.20 -21.72
CA GLU A 19 -19.69 -13.82 -20.36
C GLU A 19 -18.85 -12.67 -19.82
N GLY A 20 -17.54 -12.66 -20.11
CA GLY A 20 -16.63 -11.60 -19.71
C GLY A 20 -17.00 -10.23 -20.26
N GLU A 21 -17.45 -10.16 -21.53
CA GLU A 21 -17.94 -8.92 -22.15
C GLU A 21 -19.15 -8.34 -21.39
N VAL A 22 -20.12 -9.19 -21.04
CA VAL A 22 -21.30 -8.80 -20.26
C VAL A 22 -20.90 -8.32 -18.86
N ASN A 23 -20.02 -9.07 -18.19
CA ASN A 23 -19.53 -8.74 -16.85
C ASN A 23 -18.76 -7.39 -16.84
N ALA A 24 -17.95 -7.15 -17.86
CA ALA A 24 -17.14 -5.94 -18.00
C ALA A 24 -17.97 -4.69 -18.28
N SER A 25 -19.07 -4.81 -19.03
CA SER A 25 -19.95 -3.68 -19.38
C SER A 25 -20.46 -2.90 -18.14
N GLY A 26 -20.82 -3.62 -17.07
CA GLY A 26 -21.25 -2.99 -15.81
C GLY A 26 -20.14 -2.21 -15.11
N ALA A 27 -18.89 -2.71 -15.15
CA ALA A 27 -17.74 -2.01 -14.57
C ALA A 27 -17.38 -0.74 -15.37
N PHE A 28 -17.36 -0.82 -16.70
CA PHE A 28 -17.11 0.35 -17.55
C PHE A 28 -18.24 1.39 -17.48
N THR A 29 -19.48 0.95 -17.26
CA THR A 29 -20.60 1.87 -17.02
C THR A 29 -20.40 2.67 -15.73
N ARG A 30 -20.00 2.01 -14.62
CA ARG A 30 -19.66 2.71 -13.36
C ARG A 30 -18.46 3.64 -13.53
N LEU A 31 -17.41 3.22 -14.24
CA LEU A 31 -16.27 4.08 -14.54
C LEU A 31 -16.71 5.34 -15.30
N ARG A 32 -17.56 5.18 -16.32
CA ARG A 32 -18.06 6.27 -17.16
C ARG A 32 -18.91 7.26 -16.36
N LEU A 33 -19.87 6.75 -15.59
CA LEU A 33 -20.88 7.57 -14.92
C LEU A 33 -20.46 8.08 -13.54
N GLY A 34 -19.44 7.47 -12.92
CA GLY A 34 -19.14 7.70 -11.51
C GLY A 34 -20.11 6.97 -10.58
N GLN A 35 -19.94 7.20 -9.27
CA GLN A 35 -20.84 6.73 -8.22
C GLN A 35 -20.76 7.66 -7.00
N GLY A 36 -21.87 7.77 -6.25
CA GLY A 36 -21.87 8.50 -4.98
C GLY A 36 -21.07 7.79 -3.87
N PRO A 37 -20.86 8.45 -2.73
CA PRO A 37 -20.12 7.86 -1.61
C PRO A 37 -20.82 6.62 -1.06
N THR A 38 -20.02 5.73 -0.49
CA THR A 38 -20.51 4.58 0.25
C THR A 38 -21.28 5.06 1.49
N PRO A 39 -22.44 4.43 1.82
CA PRO A 39 -23.17 4.72 3.03
C PRO A 39 -22.33 4.58 4.30
N ARG A 40 -22.52 5.53 5.22
CA ARG A 40 -21.86 5.56 6.54
C ARG A 40 -22.24 4.34 7.40
N THR A 41 -21.32 3.91 8.26
CA THR A 41 -21.58 2.84 9.24
C THR A 41 -22.52 3.30 10.36
N PRO A 42 -23.04 2.37 11.18
CA PRO A 42 -23.84 2.69 12.35
C PRO A 42 -23.10 3.40 13.50
N LEU A 43 -21.77 3.56 13.42
CA LEU A 43 -20.99 4.24 14.47
C LEU A 43 -21.41 5.71 14.56
N TYR A 44 -21.92 6.12 15.72
CA TYR A 44 -22.53 7.44 15.93
C TYR A 44 -23.65 7.74 14.92
N LYS A 45 -24.51 6.75 14.62
CA LYS A 45 -25.53 6.80 13.55
C LYS A 45 -26.32 8.11 13.44
N ASN A 46 -26.66 8.73 14.57
CA ASN A 46 -27.51 9.91 14.63
C ASN A 46 -26.75 11.24 14.80
N ILE A 47 -25.41 11.21 14.78
CA ILE A 47 -24.56 12.40 14.92
C ILE A 47 -23.87 12.65 13.58
N PRO A 48 -23.95 13.87 13.00
CA PRO A 48 -23.23 14.21 11.77
C PRO A 48 -21.72 13.91 11.85
N GLN A 49 -21.10 13.49 10.74
CA GLN A 49 -19.72 12.96 10.75
C GLN A 49 -18.67 14.03 11.13
N ASP A 50 -18.92 15.27 10.74
CA ASP A 50 -18.13 16.45 11.07
C ASP A 50 -18.17 16.74 12.57
N ILE A 51 -19.34 16.57 13.20
CA ILE A 51 -19.47 16.66 14.66
C ILE A 51 -18.74 15.51 15.34
N VAL A 52 -18.81 14.28 14.80
CA VAL A 52 -18.04 13.14 15.35
C VAL A 52 -16.54 13.39 15.28
N LEU A 53 -16.04 13.93 14.16
CA LEU A 53 -14.63 14.34 14.05
C LEU A 53 -14.31 15.42 15.08
N GLN A 54 -15.14 16.46 15.21
CA GLN A 54 -14.90 17.56 16.15
C GLN A 54 -14.83 17.06 17.59
N MET A 55 -15.74 16.17 17.99
CA MET A 55 -15.73 15.56 19.34
C MET A 55 -14.41 14.85 19.65
N TRP A 56 -13.83 14.15 18.65
CA TRP A 56 -12.55 13.48 18.81
C TRP A 56 -11.37 14.46 18.78
N VAL A 57 -11.42 15.46 17.89
CA VAL A 57 -10.43 16.56 17.84
C VAL A 57 -10.38 17.32 19.17
N ASP A 58 -11.51 17.56 19.81
CA ASP A 58 -11.56 18.22 21.13
C ASP A 58 -10.87 17.36 22.21
N ILE A 59 -11.00 16.03 22.14
CA ILE A 59 -10.29 15.11 23.05
C ILE A 59 -8.79 15.18 22.79
N LEU A 60 -8.36 15.11 21.53
CA LEU A 60 -6.96 15.21 21.14
C LEU A 60 -6.34 16.55 21.56
N ASN A 61 -7.03 17.67 21.34
CA ASN A 61 -6.54 19.00 21.73
C ASN A 61 -6.38 19.11 23.25
N ARG A 62 -7.34 18.61 24.04
CA ARG A 62 -7.18 18.58 25.50
C ARG A 62 -5.96 17.77 25.93
N MET A 63 -5.76 16.59 25.35
CA MET A 63 -4.57 15.77 25.64
C MET A 63 -3.27 16.46 25.23
N LYS A 64 -3.27 17.15 24.08
CA LYS A 64 -2.12 17.92 23.62
C LYS A 64 -1.80 19.03 24.60
N ASP A 65 -2.81 19.78 25.04
CA ASP A 65 -2.65 20.85 26.02
C ASP A 65 -2.13 20.29 27.36
N ASP A 66 -2.73 19.20 27.87
CA ASP A 66 -2.33 18.54 29.11
C ASP A 66 -0.90 17.94 29.04
N SER A 67 -0.52 17.40 27.87
CA SER A 67 0.81 16.78 27.65
C SER A 67 1.96 17.78 27.71
N ASN A 68 1.70 19.07 27.48
CA ASN A 68 2.71 20.13 27.57
C ASN A 68 3.01 20.57 29.03
N PHE A 69 2.36 19.98 30.06
CA PHE A 69 2.51 20.38 31.46
C PHE A 69 3.04 19.28 32.41
N GLY A 70 3.44 18.11 31.89
CA GLY A 70 4.01 17.03 32.70
C GLY A 70 5.54 17.15 32.89
N PRO A 71 6.11 16.91 34.08
CA PRO A 71 7.57 16.95 34.32
C PRO A 71 8.37 15.85 33.59
N GLU A 72 7.70 14.91 32.92
CA GLU A 72 8.30 13.75 32.22
C GLU A 72 8.10 13.78 30.69
N ASP A 73 7.22 14.64 30.16
CA ASP A 73 6.83 14.62 28.75
C ASP A 73 7.47 15.79 28.00
N SER A 74 8.57 15.51 27.30
CA SER A 74 9.28 16.48 26.46
C SER A 74 8.53 16.81 25.15
N GLY A 75 7.20 16.89 25.17
CA GLY A 75 6.35 17.31 24.05
C GLY A 75 6.10 16.25 22.97
N TYR A 76 6.48 14.98 23.18
CA TYR A 76 6.35 13.93 22.14
C TYR A 76 4.89 13.56 21.86
N ILE A 77 4.04 13.57 22.89
CA ILE A 77 2.59 13.40 22.70
C ILE A 77 2.02 14.56 21.88
N GLY A 78 2.53 15.78 22.09
CA GLY A 78 2.12 16.96 21.32
C GLY A 78 2.46 16.86 19.84
N ASP A 79 3.65 16.36 19.49
CA ASP A 79 4.08 16.12 18.10
C ASP A 79 3.23 15.02 17.43
N LEU A 80 3.01 13.90 18.14
CA LEU A 80 2.16 12.82 17.66
C LEU A 80 0.72 13.29 17.42
N ILE A 81 0.13 14.03 18.36
CA ILE A 81 -1.23 14.57 18.20
C ILE A 81 -1.27 15.59 17.06
N THR A 82 -0.23 16.41 16.88
CA THR A 82 -0.15 17.33 15.74
C THR A 82 -0.16 16.57 14.41
N TYR A 83 0.57 15.47 14.32
CA TYR A 83 0.50 14.58 13.15
C TYR A 83 -0.90 13.96 12.98
N ASP A 84 -1.51 13.46 14.05
CA ASP A 84 -2.86 12.87 14.00
C ASP A 84 -3.90 13.90 13.52
N LEU A 85 -3.91 15.09 14.11
CA LEU A 85 -4.78 16.21 13.73
C LEU A 85 -4.60 16.62 12.27
N SER A 86 -3.38 16.58 11.74
CA SER A 86 -3.11 16.84 10.31
C SER A 86 -3.82 15.85 9.38
N ARG A 87 -4.32 14.71 9.88
CA ARG A 87 -5.09 13.74 9.10
C ARG A 87 -6.57 14.09 9.01
N SER A 88 -7.03 15.14 9.68
CA SER A 88 -8.43 15.61 9.62
C SER A 88 -8.88 15.93 8.19
N GLU A 89 -7.98 16.43 7.34
CA GLU A 89 -8.23 16.67 5.91
C GLU A 89 -8.64 15.40 5.14
N LYS A 90 -8.25 14.23 5.65
CA LYS A 90 -8.56 12.92 5.08
C LYS A 90 -9.83 12.30 5.67
N PHE A 91 -10.51 13.01 6.59
CA PHE A 91 -11.75 12.57 7.20
C PHE A 91 -12.95 12.99 6.36
N GLY A 92 -13.79 12.03 5.98
CA GLY A 92 -14.97 12.29 5.16
C GLY A 92 -15.43 11.07 4.37
N PRO A 93 -16.51 11.22 3.57
CA PRO A 93 -17.09 10.14 2.80
C PRO A 93 -16.07 9.45 1.89
N GLN A 94 -16.20 8.13 1.75
CA GLN A 94 -15.30 7.31 0.92
C GLN A 94 -16.10 6.57 -0.16
N GLY A 95 -15.41 6.08 -1.19
CA GLY A 95 -16.04 5.35 -2.29
C GLY A 95 -16.70 6.21 -3.37
N GLU A 96 -16.78 7.53 -3.19
CA GLU A 96 -17.29 8.46 -4.21
C GLU A 96 -16.33 8.54 -5.41
N LEU A 97 -16.87 8.42 -6.61
CA LEU A 97 -16.10 8.51 -7.85
C LEU A 97 -16.78 9.47 -8.82
N ARG A 98 -16.04 10.45 -9.30
CA ARG A 98 -16.46 11.33 -10.38
C ARG A 98 -16.50 10.57 -11.72
N PRO A 99 -17.35 11.01 -12.67
CA PRO A 99 -17.35 10.49 -14.04
C PRO A 99 -15.94 10.45 -14.65
N PHE A 100 -15.65 9.46 -15.47
CA PHE A 100 -14.34 9.32 -16.13
C PHE A 100 -13.92 10.58 -16.91
N ALA A 101 -14.88 11.26 -17.55
CA ALA A 101 -14.61 12.45 -18.35
C ALA A 101 -13.93 13.57 -17.53
N GLU A 102 -14.25 13.70 -16.25
CA GLU A 102 -13.67 14.69 -15.33
C GLU A 102 -12.28 14.30 -14.80
N ARG A 103 -11.86 13.05 -15.04
CA ARG A 103 -10.62 12.47 -14.52
C ARG A 103 -9.69 11.97 -15.61
N ALA A 104 -10.05 12.16 -16.88
CA ALA A 104 -9.29 11.67 -18.02
C ALA A 104 -7.88 12.26 -18.09
N GLU A 105 -7.69 13.50 -17.65
CA GLU A 105 -6.36 14.14 -17.56
C GLU A 105 -5.46 13.43 -16.54
N ASP A 106 -6.02 12.98 -15.41
CA ASP A 106 -5.25 12.24 -14.42
C ASP A 106 -4.77 10.89 -14.99
N LEU A 107 -5.57 10.22 -15.84
CA LEU A 107 -5.11 9.04 -16.58
C LEU A 107 -4.04 9.40 -17.63
N ALA A 108 -4.18 10.53 -18.32
CA ALA A 108 -3.22 10.96 -19.33
C ALA A 108 -1.81 11.16 -18.76
N GLY A 109 -1.70 11.51 -17.47
CA GLY A 109 -0.42 11.62 -16.77
C GLY A 109 0.44 10.36 -16.84
N TYR A 110 -0.14 9.14 -16.87
CA TYR A 110 0.65 7.90 -17.03
C TYR A 110 1.35 7.83 -18.40
N TYR A 111 0.80 8.49 -19.43
CA TYR A 111 1.36 8.47 -20.79
C TYR A 111 2.23 9.69 -21.09
N GLN A 112 2.09 10.78 -20.32
CA GLN A 112 2.79 12.03 -20.56
C GLN A 112 4.08 12.17 -19.73
N ASN A 113 4.13 11.53 -18.57
CA ASN A 113 5.20 11.73 -17.59
C ASN A 113 6.28 10.63 -17.61
N ASN A 114 6.11 9.57 -18.41
CA ASN A 114 7.00 8.41 -18.45
C ASN A 114 8.13 8.51 -19.50
N HIS A 115 8.41 9.71 -20.03
CA HIS A 115 9.30 9.91 -21.19
C HIS A 115 10.78 10.15 -20.84
N PHE A 116 11.19 9.90 -19.60
CA PHE A 116 12.60 10.05 -19.22
C PHE A 116 13.45 8.90 -19.79
N HIS A 117 14.55 9.26 -20.45
CA HIS A 117 15.48 8.33 -21.11
C HIS A 117 16.91 8.53 -20.56
N GLY A 118 17.18 7.97 -19.37
CA GLY A 118 18.46 8.06 -18.67
C GLY A 118 19.23 6.75 -18.64
N PHE A 119 19.14 5.91 -19.69
CA PHE A 119 19.78 4.59 -19.68
C PHE A 119 21.30 4.66 -19.45
N ASP A 120 21.96 5.69 -19.98
CA ASP A 120 23.40 5.92 -19.81
C ASP A 120 23.78 6.41 -18.40
N LEU A 121 22.79 6.75 -17.57
CA LEU A 121 22.96 7.18 -16.17
C LEU A 121 22.79 6.03 -15.18
N ILE A 122 22.48 4.82 -15.66
CA ILE A 122 22.33 3.65 -14.80
C ILE A 122 23.72 3.22 -14.28
N ASP A 123 23.86 3.23 -12.97
CA ASP A 123 25.08 2.91 -12.24
C ASP A 123 25.13 1.43 -11.89
N GLU A 124 26.02 0.68 -12.54
CA GLU A 124 26.13 -0.77 -12.36
C GLU A 124 26.54 -1.20 -10.94
N GLU A 125 27.30 -0.38 -10.22
CA GLU A 125 27.66 -0.68 -8.83
C GLU A 125 26.41 -0.62 -7.93
N CYS A 126 25.53 0.35 -8.15
CA CYS A 126 24.25 0.42 -7.44
C CYS A 126 23.34 -0.76 -7.79
N ILE A 127 23.31 -1.20 -9.05
CA ILE A 127 22.60 -2.45 -9.44
C ILE A 127 23.14 -3.65 -8.66
N GLU A 128 24.47 -3.76 -8.55
CA GLU A 128 25.11 -4.84 -7.80
C GLU A 128 24.78 -4.82 -6.32
N LYS A 129 24.80 -3.63 -5.69
CA LYS A 129 24.39 -3.45 -4.29
C LYS A 129 22.95 -3.90 -4.07
N VAL A 130 22.00 -3.41 -4.88
CA VAL A 130 20.59 -3.82 -4.77
C VAL A 130 20.44 -5.33 -4.93
N ALA A 131 21.08 -5.93 -5.93
CA ALA A 131 21.01 -7.37 -6.17
C ALA A 131 21.59 -8.19 -5.00
N LEU A 132 22.72 -7.76 -4.43
CA LEU A 132 23.32 -8.40 -3.25
C LEU A 132 22.42 -8.27 -2.02
N THR A 133 21.76 -7.13 -1.83
CA THR A 133 20.82 -6.92 -0.73
C THR A 133 19.64 -7.87 -0.79
N ILE A 134 19.02 -8.05 -1.97
CA ILE A 134 17.80 -8.87 -2.10
C ILE A 134 18.05 -10.35 -2.40
N PHE A 135 19.24 -10.72 -2.90
CA PHE A 135 19.56 -12.12 -3.26
C PHE A 135 20.71 -12.72 -2.44
N GLY A 136 21.54 -11.91 -1.78
CA GLY A 136 22.73 -12.36 -1.06
C GLY A 136 23.62 -13.24 -1.92
N ASN A 137 24.02 -14.40 -1.40
CA ASN A 137 24.83 -15.39 -2.12
C ASN A 137 24.04 -16.21 -3.15
N SER A 138 22.75 -15.93 -3.36
CA SER A 138 21.88 -16.71 -4.25
C SER A 138 21.81 -16.15 -5.69
N LEU A 139 22.79 -15.33 -6.08
CA LEU A 139 22.90 -14.81 -7.45
C LEU A 139 22.91 -15.96 -8.47
N ASN A 140 22.15 -15.79 -9.55
CA ASN A 140 21.98 -16.76 -10.63
C ASN A 140 21.39 -18.12 -10.22
N GLN A 141 20.74 -18.22 -9.06
CA GLN A 141 20.22 -19.50 -8.56
C GLN A 141 18.71 -19.63 -8.73
N LEU A 142 17.97 -18.51 -8.72
CA LEU A 142 16.51 -18.52 -8.75
C LEU A 142 15.97 -19.15 -10.04
N ARG A 143 14.80 -19.77 -9.90
CA ARG A 143 14.02 -20.39 -10.98
C ARG A 143 12.57 -19.94 -10.84
N PRO A 144 11.83 -19.78 -11.95
CA PRO A 144 10.42 -19.48 -11.88
C PRO A 144 9.66 -20.61 -11.16
N LEU A 145 8.71 -20.22 -10.35
CA LEU A 145 7.74 -21.12 -9.72
C LEU A 145 6.77 -21.66 -10.76
N SER A 146 6.30 -22.90 -10.60
CA SER A 146 5.25 -23.43 -11.49
C SER A 146 3.92 -22.70 -11.28
N LEU A 147 3.11 -22.59 -12.34
CA LEU A 147 1.78 -21.96 -12.28
C LEU A 147 0.88 -22.59 -11.21
N ASN A 148 0.94 -23.91 -11.05
CA ASN A 148 0.19 -24.62 -10.00
C ASN A 148 0.61 -24.19 -8.59
N ASN A 149 1.91 -23.98 -8.36
CA ASN A 149 2.39 -23.50 -7.06
C ASN A 149 2.07 -22.02 -6.84
N VAL A 150 2.05 -21.20 -7.90
CA VAL A 150 1.53 -19.83 -7.83
C VAL A 150 0.07 -19.82 -7.37
N ILE A 151 -0.77 -20.69 -7.94
CA ILE A 151 -2.19 -20.79 -7.58
C ILE A 151 -2.39 -21.24 -6.14
N LYS A 152 -1.62 -22.26 -5.70
CA LYS A 152 -1.65 -22.70 -4.30
C LYS A 152 -1.33 -21.56 -3.34
N ARG A 153 -0.33 -20.73 -3.66
CA ARG A 153 -0.01 -19.54 -2.87
C ARG A 153 -1.09 -18.47 -2.94
N ASP A 154 -1.64 -18.20 -4.13
CA ASP A 154 -2.76 -17.26 -4.28
C ASP A 154 -4.01 -17.71 -3.50
N GLN A 155 -4.24 -19.02 -3.38
CA GLN A 155 -5.31 -19.57 -2.54
C GLN A 155 -5.02 -19.38 -1.05
N TYR A 156 -3.78 -19.62 -0.61
CA TYR A 156 -3.35 -19.38 0.77
C TYR A 156 -3.48 -17.89 1.15
N ASP A 157 -3.11 -16.99 0.25
CA ASP A 157 -3.16 -15.54 0.45
C ASP A 157 -4.57 -14.93 0.20
N ASP A 158 -5.62 -15.74 0.02
CA ASP A 158 -6.99 -15.34 -0.34
C ASP A 158 -7.11 -14.42 -1.59
N LYS A 159 -6.12 -14.47 -2.49
CA LYS A 159 -6.07 -13.64 -3.71
C LYS A 159 -7.06 -14.10 -4.78
N LEU A 160 -7.62 -15.31 -4.66
CA LEU A 160 -8.58 -15.87 -5.63
C LEU A 160 -9.97 -15.21 -5.57
N ASN A 161 -10.27 -14.41 -4.54
CA ASN A 161 -11.54 -13.68 -4.44
C ASN A 161 -11.59 -12.37 -5.25
N THR A 162 -10.49 -12.03 -5.93
CA THR A 162 -10.36 -10.85 -6.79
C THR A 162 -10.90 -11.08 -8.21
N ASN A 163 -11.05 -10.01 -9.00
CA ASN A 163 -11.49 -10.10 -10.39
C ASN A 163 -10.35 -10.63 -11.29
N SER A 164 -10.68 -11.39 -12.32
CA SER A 164 -9.75 -12.03 -13.25
C SER A 164 -9.28 -11.13 -14.39
N GLY A 165 -9.84 -9.92 -14.54
CA GLY A 165 -9.62 -9.10 -15.73
C GLY A 165 -10.04 -9.82 -17.01
N CYS A 166 -9.53 -9.39 -18.15
CA CYS A 166 -9.74 -10.07 -19.43
C CYS A 166 -9.14 -11.50 -19.38
N PRO A 167 -9.74 -12.51 -20.05
CA PRO A 167 -10.94 -12.42 -20.88
C PRO A 167 -12.27 -12.61 -20.13
N ASP A 168 -12.25 -13.21 -18.93
CA ASP A 168 -13.47 -13.70 -18.26
C ASP A 168 -14.17 -12.68 -17.34
N PHE A 169 -13.42 -11.67 -16.90
CA PHE A 169 -13.87 -10.54 -16.09
C PHE A 169 -14.71 -10.92 -14.86
N THR A 170 -14.42 -12.04 -14.21
CA THR A 170 -15.18 -12.57 -13.07
C THR A 170 -14.24 -13.00 -11.94
N LYS A 171 -14.73 -13.73 -10.93
CA LYS A 171 -13.86 -14.15 -9.80
C LYS A 171 -12.81 -15.18 -10.24
N ARG A 172 -11.58 -15.02 -9.78
CA ARG A 172 -10.48 -15.99 -9.99
C ARG A 172 -10.78 -17.34 -9.35
N SER A 173 -11.54 -17.38 -8.26
CA SER A 173 -11.96 -18.60 -7.57
C SER A 173 -12.90 -19.51 -8.37
N ASN A 174 -13.40 -19.06 -9.53
CA ASN A 174 -14.10 -19.95 -10.45
C ASN A 174 -13.08 -20.95 -11.08
N PRO A 175 -13.28 -22.28 -10.91
CA PRO A 175 -12.33 -23.29 -11.43
C PRO A 175 -12.11 -23.21 -12.94
N LEU A 176 -13.14 -22.87 -13.73
CA LEU A 176 -13.03 -22.73 -15.18
C LEU A 176 -12.13 -21.54 -15.56
N VAL A 177 -12.28 -20.43 -14.85
CA VAL A 177 -11.46 -19.22 -15.06
C VAL A 177 -10.01 -19.49 -14.70
N THR A 178 -9.75 -20.18 -13.58
CA THR A 178 -8.40 -20.60 -13.21
C THR A 178 -7.79 -21.52 -14.28
N HIS A 179 -8.54 -22.51 -14.77
CA HIS A 179 -8.07 -23.41 -15.82
C HIS A 179 -7.72 -22.67 -17.12
N ASN A 180 -8.59 -21.75 -17.57
CA ASN A 180 -8.33 -20.93 -18.75
C ASN A 180 -7.09 -20.05 -18.57
N ALA A 181 -6.93 -19.41 -17.41
CA ALA A 181 -5.80 -18.54 -17.12
C ALA A 181 -4.46 -19.29 -17.13
N ILE A 182 -4.40 -20.52 -16.61
CA ILE A 182 -3.20 -21.38 -16.70
C ILE A 182 -2.86 -21.63 -18.16
N ARG A 183 -3.82 -22.13 -18.94
CA ARG A 183 -3.64 -22.43 -20.37
C ARG A 183 -3.17 -21.19 -21.15
N ASP A 184 -3.70 -20.02 -20.83
CA ASP A 184 -3.36 -18.78 -21.54
C ASP A 184 -2.00 -18.21 -21.09
N ALA A 185 -1.57 -18.49 -19.86
CA ALA A 185 -0.19 -18.25 -19.42
C ALA A 185 0.80 -19.18 -20.14
N GLU A 186 0.48 -20.47 -20.28
CA GLU A 186 1.33 -21.49 -20.93
C GLU A 186 1.46 -21.28 -22.44
N THR A 187 0.35 -20.97 -23.12
CA THR A 187 0.35 -20.74 -24.58
C THR A 187 0.88 -19.36 -24.98
N GLY A 188 1.13 -18.49 -24.00
CA GLY A 188 1.60 -17.14 -24.25
C GLY A 188 0.52 -16.12 -24.62
N ARG A 189 -0.76 -16.53 -24.67
CA ARG A 189 -1.90 -15.66 -24.96
C ARG A 189 -2.05 -14.49 -23.99
N TRP A 190 -1.52 -14.61 -22.77
CA TRP A 190 -1.50 -13.53 -21.79
C TRP A 190 -0.94 -12.21 -22.34
N ARG A 191 -0.02 -12.24 -23.32
CA ARG A 191 0.58 -11.06 -23.97
C ARG A 191 -0.40 -10.23 -24.80
N HIS A 192 -1.54 -10.81 -25.17
CA HIS A 192 -2.49 -10.18 -26.08
C HIS A 192 -3.72 -9.63 -25.36
N TYR A 193 -3.85 -9.88 -24.05
CA TYR A 193 -4.95 -9.35 -23.27
C TYR A 193 -4.62 -7.94 -22.74
N PRO A 194 -5.49 -6.95 -22.98
CA PRO A 194 -5.33 -5.64 -22.36
C PRO A 194 -5.68 -5.70 -20.88
N MET A 195 -5.15 -4.76 -20.11
CA MET A 195 -5.67 -4.47 -18.77
C MET A 195 -6.97 -3.67 -18.89
N ALA A 196 -7.87 -3.82 -17.91
CA ALA A 196 -9.09 -3.04 -17.85
C ALA A 196 -9.02 -1.94 -16.79
N LEU A 197 -9.41 -0.73 -17.15
CA LEU A 197 -9.40 0.40 -16.23
C LEU A 197 -10.56 0.30 -15.23
N GLY A 198 -10.23 0.41 -13.95
CA GLY A 198 -11.15 0.56 -12.84
C GLY A 198 -10.85 1.83 -12.05
N SER A 199 -11.57 2.01 -10.95
CA SER A 199 -11.32 3.12 -10.02
C SER A 199 -11.55 2.70 -8.58
N ARG A 200 -10.83 3.34 -7.66
CA ARG A 200 -11.08 3.35 -6.22
C ARG A 200 -11.06 4.78 -5.70
N SER A 201 -11.75 5.01 -4.60
CA SER A 201 -11.73 6.30 -3.91
C SER A 201 -11.60 6.07 -2.41
N GLN A 202 -10.51 6.57 -1.85
CA GLN A 202 -10.18 6.39 -0.45
C GLN A 202 -9.67 7.73 0.10
N ARG A 203 -10.21 8.17 1.24
CA ARG A 203 -9.76 9.38 1.96
C ARG A 203 -9.66 10.62 1.05
N GLY A 204 -10.71 10.86 0.26
CA GLY A 204 -10.77 12.00 -0.68
C GLY A 204 -9.88 11.90 -1.91
N SER A 205 -9.15 10.79 -2.11
CA SER A 205 -8.29 10.56 -3.28
C SER A 205 -8.89 9.48 -4.18
N GLU A 206 -9.17 9.87 -5.43
CA GLU A 206 -9.59 8.97 -6.49
C GLU A 206 -8.37 8.45 -7.25
N ARG A 207 -8.24 7.14 -7.40
CA ARG A 207 -7.13 6.50 -8.12
C ARG A 207 -7.66 5.53 -9.16
N PHE A 208 -6.96 5.47 -10.28
CA PHE A 208 -7.18 4.43 -11.28
C PHE A 208 -6.61 3.09 -10.80
N ILE A 209 -7.31 2.01 -11.14
CA ILE A 209 -6.84 0.64 -10.96
C ILE A 209 -6.70 0.03 -12.34
N PHE A 210 -5.54 -0.56 -12.62
CA PHE A 210 -5.26 -1.22 -13.90
C PHE A 210 -5.48 -2.72 -13.72
N MET A 211 -6.70 -3.20 -13.92
CA MET A 211 -7.02 -4.60 -13.64
C MET A 211 -6.36 -5.54 -14.66
N ALA A 212 -5.27 -6.17 -14.24
CA ALA A 212 -4.50 -7.08 -15.08
C ALA A 212 -5.28 -8.39 -15.39
N PRO A 213 -5.08 -8.96 -16.59
CA PRO A 213 -5.51 -10.32 -16.90
C PRO A 213 -4.95 -11.33 -15.89
N TYR A 214 -5.77 -12.32 -15.50
CA TYR A 214 -5.35 -13.31 -14.51
C TYR A 214 -4.15 -14.15 -15.02
N SER A 215 -4.15 -14.51 -16.30
CA SER A 215 -3.03 -15.22 -16.93
C SER A 215 -1.71 -14.43 -16.89
N MET A 216 -1.78 -13.10 -17.07
CA MET A 216 -0.63 -12.20 -16.93
C MET A 216 -0.13 -12.21 -15.48
N ASN A 217 -1.01 -12.01 -14.50
CA ASN A 217 -0.61 -12.07 -13.09
C ASN A 217 -0.03 -13.44 -12.69
N LEU A 218 -0.56 -14.54 -13.22
CA LEU A 218 0.02 -15.87 -12.98
C LEU A 218 1.46 -15.94 -13.50
N LYS A 219 1.69 -15.50 -14.74
CA LYS A 219 3.03 -15.47 -15.34
C LYS A 219 3.98 -14.58 -14.55
N GLU A 220 3.55 -13.38 -14.18
CA GLU A 220 4.35 -12.45 -13.36
C GLU A 220 4.76 -13.11 -12.04
N LYS A 221 3.80 -13.73 -11.35
CA LYS A 221 4.02 -14.36 -10.05
C LYS A 221 4.91 -15.59 -10.10
N THR A 222 5.09 -16.23 -11.26
CA THR A 222 6.11 -17.29 -11.39
C THR A 222 7.50 -16.75 -11.05
N TYR A 223 7.77 -15.49 -11.32
CA TYR A 223 9.05 -14.84 -11.04
C TYR A 223 9.04 -14.03 -9.74
N LEU A 224 7.95 -13.33 -9.44
CA LEU A 224 7.86 -12.50 -8.24
C LEU A 224 7.99 -13.32 -6.95
N TYR A 225 7.29 -14.46 -6.86
CA TYR A 225 7.25 -15.26 -5.63
C TYR A 225 8.60 -15.80 -5.17
N PRO A 226 9.44 -16.38 -6.06
CA PRO A 226 10.82 -16.73 -5.70
C PRO A 226 11.66 -15.57 -5.13
N MET A 227 11.44 -14.34 -5.60
CA MET A 227 12.18 -13.16 -5.10
C MET A 227 11.66 -12.71 -3.74
N LEU A 228 10.35 -12.65 -3.55
CA LEU A 228 9.75 -12.35 -2.24
C LEU A 228 10.17 -13.40 -1.19
N ASP A 229 10.23 -14.67 -1.58
CA ASP A 229 10.70 -15.75 -0.70
C ASP A 229 12.18 -15.57 -0.33
N MET A 230 13.00 -15.09 -1.26
CA MET A 230 14.41 -14.78 -0.97
C MET A 230 14.54 -13.62 0.01
N VAL A 231 13.79 -12.54 -0.21
CA VAL A 231 13.80 -11.36 0.67
C VAL A 231 13.36 -11.74 2.09
N ASN A 232 12.33 -12.58 2.20
CA ASN A 232 11.87 -13.11 3.47
C ASN A 232 12.91 -14.02 4.13
N LYS A 233 13.50 -14.94 3.36
CA LYS A 233 14.54 -15.87 3.84
C LYS A 233 15.77 -15.14 4.37
N LEU A 234 16.20 -14.08 3.70
CA LEU A 234 17.38 -13.29 4.09
C LEU A 234 17.08 -12.31 5.22
N GLY A 235 15.81 -12.06 5.53
CA GLY A 235 15.43 -11.08 6.53
C GLY A 235 15.91 -9.66 6.18
N VAL A 236 15.88 -9.31 4.89
CA VAL A 236 16.36 -8.01 4.38
C VAL A 236 15.70 -6.89 5.17
N LEU A 237 16.51 -6.08 5.85
CA LEU A 237 16.02 -5.12 6.83
C LEU A 237 15.37 -3.92 6.13
N GLU A 238 15.93 -3.50 4.99
CA GLU A 238 15.43 -2.40 4.16
C GLU A 238 14.01 -2.66 3.66
N LEU A 239 13.63 -3.93 3.53
CA LEU A 239 12.36 -4.39 2.96
C LEU A 239 11.48 -5.09 4.02
N SER A 240 11.63 -4.71 5.29
CA SER A 240 10.97 -5.38 6.41
C SER A 240 9.44 -5.40 6.32
N ALA A 241 8.85 -4.41 5.64
CA ALA A 241 7.41 -4.32 5.45
C ALA A 241 6.78 -5.50 4.70
N TRP A 242 7.55 -6.26 3.89
CA TRP A 242 7.04 -7.48 3.25
C TRP A 242 6.87 -8.67 4.20
N ARG A 243 7.46 -8.60 5.39
CA ARG A 243 7.25 -9.58 6.48
C ARG A 243 6.28 -9.08 7.54
N GLY A 244 5.76 -7.86 7.35
CA GLY A 244 4.76 -7.27 8.21
C GLY A 244 5.23 -6.06 8.99
N PHE A 245 4.26 -5.35 9.58
CA PHE A 245 4.52 -4.13 10.31
C PHE A 245 5.37 -4.31 11.58
N PRO A 246 5.19 -5.37 12.41
CA PRO A 246 6.10 -5.60 13.53
C PRO A 246 7.56 -5.76 13.09
N GLU A 247 7.79 -6.34 11.91
CA GLU A 247 9.14 -6.47 11.35
C GLU A 247 9.71 -5.12 10.89
N VAL A 248 8.88 -4.11 10.57
CA VAL A 248 9.33 -2.73 10.30
C VAL A 248 9.96 -2.14 11.56
N GLU A 249 9.28 -2.24 12.70
CA GLU A 249 9.75 -1.74 14.00
C GLU A 249 11.05 -2.46 14.41
N LEU A 250 11.06 -3.80 14.34
CA LEU A 250 12.25 -4.60 14.61
C LEU A 250 13.39 -4.33 13.62
N GLY A 251 13.07 -4.06 12.36
CA GLY A 251 14.01 -3.69 11.31
C GLY A 251 14.75 -2.41 11.66
N PHE A 252 14.02 -1.35 12.06
CA PHE A 252 14.61 -0.10 12.52
C PHE A 252 15.50 -0.30 13.75
N ALA A 253 15.08 -1.14 14.70
CA ALA A 253 15.89 -1.46 15.86
C ALA A 253 17.19 -2.19 15.48
N LYS A 254 17.11 -3.21 14.61
CA LYS A 254 18.28 -3.99 14.16
C LYS A 254 19.28 -3.17 13.34
N MET A 255 18.81 -2.20 12.55
CA MET A 255 19.66 -1.26 11.83
C MET A 255 20.34 -0.23 12.75
N GLY A 256 19.83 -0.03 13.96
CA GLY A 256 20.16 1.16 14.73
C GLY A 256 19.76 2.43 13.98
N PHE A 257 18.55 2.46 13.41
CA PHE A 257 18.01 3.61 12.66
C PHE A 257 17.80 4.81 13.61
N PHE A 258 17.19 4.50 14.75
CA PHE A 258 17.03 5.22 16.01
C PHE A 258 18.26 5.82 16.73
N ARG A 259 18.91 6.94 16.34
CA ARG A 259 20.12 7.43 17.05
C ARG A 259 20.28 8.96 17.16
N GLU A 260 20.96 9.40 18.22
CA GLU A 260 21.23 10.81 18.53
C GLU A 260 22.06 11.55 17.46
N ASP A 261 22.97 10.85 16.78
CA ASP A 261 23.83 11.39 15.71
C ASP A 261 23.11 11.51 14.36
N LYS A 262 21.88 11.01 14.24
CA LYS A 262 21.13 10.94 12.99
C LYS A 262 19.92 11.86 12.97
N ALA A 263 19.51 12.17 11.76
CA ALA A 263 18.23 12.77 11.42
C ALA A 263 17.54 11.92 10.35
N TYR A 264 16.25 12.13 10.16
CA TYR A 264 15.39 11.29 9.34
C TYR A 264 14.71 12.11 8.26
N MET A 265 14.57 11.49 7.10
CA MET A 265 13.78 12.05 6.01
C MET A 265 12.81 11.00 5.48
N GLN A 266 11.53 11.35 5.49
CA GLN A 266 10.52 10.66 4.71
C GLN A 266 10.60 11.16 3.26
N ILE A 267 10.64 10.20 2.33
CA ILE A 267 10.65 10.45 0.90
C ILE A 267 9.23 10.32 0.35
N ASP A 268 8.72 11.41 -0.23
CA ASP A 268 7.40 11.50 -0.87
C ASP A 268 7.56 11.80 -2.37
N TYR A 269 7.32 10.79 -3.21
CA TYR A 269 7.33 10.96 -4.66
C TYR A 269 6.03 11.65 -5.13
N THR A 270 6.15 12.55 -6.10
CA THR A 270 4.99 13.11 -6.78
C THR A 270 4.48 12.13 -7.82
N LYS A 271 3.46 11.33 -7.45
CA LYS A 271 2.78 10.37 -8.34
C LYS A 271 3.79 9.43 -9.04
N MET A 272 4.60 8.70 -8.26
CA MET A 272 5.69 7.84 -8.75
C MET A 272 5.24 6.96 -9.92
N ASP A 273 4.07 6.36 -9.80
CA ASP A 273 3.46 5.50 -10.81
C ASP A 273 3.37 6.16 -12.20
N LYS A 274 3.12 7.47 -12.28
CA LYS A 274 3.03 8.20 -13.56
C LYS A 274 4.38 8.56 -14.14
N TYR A 275 5.38 8.77 -13.29
CA TYR A 275 6.74 9.11 -13.70
C TYR A 275 7.64 7.88 -13.88
N TYR A 276 7.22 6.71 -13.39
CA TYR A 276 7.90 5.46 -13.64
C TYR A 276 8.05 5.26 -15.15
N ASN A 277 9.26 4.99 -15.60
CA ASN A 277 9.63 5.02 -17.01
C ASN A 277 10.54 3.84 -17.37
N PHE A 278 10.91 3.72 -18.64
CA PHE A 278 11.76 2.60 -19.09
C PHE A 278 13.15 2.59 -18.47
N THR A 279 13.70 3.74 -18.02
CA THR A 279 14.96 3.76 -17.27
C THR A 279 14.79 3.05 -15.93
N CYS A 280 13.71 3.36 -15.20
CA CYS A 280 13.33 2.66 -13.97
C CYS A 280 13.14 1.16 -14.23
N ASN A 281 12.45 0.81 -15.32
CA ASN A 281 12.25 -0.60 -15.70
C ASN A 281 13.57 -1.33 -16.00
N SER A 282 14.50 -0.68 -16.69
CA SER A 282 15.82 -1.25 -16.98
C SER A 282 16.65 -1.49 -15.73
N ILE A 283 16.56 -0.62 -14.73
CA ILE A 283 17.18 -0.85 -13.41
C ILE A 283 16.62 -2.13 -12.79
N VAL A 284 15.29 -2.25 -12.75
CA VAL A 284 14.61 -3.45 -12.22
C VAL A 284 15.05 -4.71 -12.97
N THR A 285 15.01 -4.68 -14.31
CA THR A 285 15.43 -5.82 -15.14
C THR A 285 16.87 -6.23 -14.85
N LYS A 286 17.81 -5.30 -14.82
CA LYS A 286 19.24 -5.57 -14.53
C LYS A 286 19.45 -6.16 -13.15
N VAL A 287 18.74 -5.68 -12.13
CA VAL A 287 18.79 -6.24 -10.77
C VAL A 287 18.24 -7.67 -10.78
N VAL A 288 17.03 -7.84 -11.31
CA VAL A 288 16.29 -9.10 -11.26
C VAL A 288 16.99 -10.22 -12.04
N GLU A 289 17.59 -9.91 -13.20
CA GLU A 289 18.38 -10.87 -13.99
C GLU A 289 19.58 -11.46 -13.23
N LYS A 290 20.16 -10.71 -12.28
CA LYS A 290 21.26 -11.21 -11.43
C LYS A 290 20.79 -12.28 -10.44
N GLY A 291 19.49 -12.34 -10.10
CA GLY A 291 18.93 -13.37 -9.21
C GLY A 291 18.63 -14.69 -9.91
N PHE A 292 18.22 -14.65 -11.19
CA PHE A 292 17.74 -15.83 -11.93
C PHE A 292 18.84 -16.51 -12.76
N GLN A 293 18.69 -17.83 -12.96
CA GLN A 293 19.56 -18.59 -13.85
C GLN A 293 19.53 -18.00 -15.28
N PRO A 294 20.66 -17.94 -16.00
CA PRO A 294 20.76 -17.29 -17.31
C PRO A 294 19.67 -17.70 -18.31
N ARG A 295 19.27 -18.97 -18.33
CA ARG A 295 18.21 -19.51 -19.22
C ARG A 295 16.82 -18.90 -19.03
N TYR A 296 16.57 -18.17 -17.94
CA TYR A 296 15.27 -17.54 -17.66
C TYR A 296 15.29 -16.01 -17.84
N ARG A 297 16.45 -15.42 -18.16
CA ARG A 297 16.62 -13.95 -18.21
C ARG A 297 15.81 -13.30 -19.32
N GLU A 298 15.79 -13.90 -20.51
CA GLU A 298 14.98 -13.39 -21.63
C GLU A 298 13.48 -13.40 -21.28
N ASP A 299 12.99 -14.48 -20.67
CA ASP A 299 11.58 -14.63 -20.31
C ASP A 299 11.16 -13.65 -19.19
N ILE A 300 11.99 -13.44 -18.18
CA ILE A 300 11.68 -12.43 -17.14
C ILE A 300 11.78 -10.99 -17.66
N ALA A 301 12.74 -10.69 -18.53
CA ALA A 301 12.85 -9.37 -19.16
C ALA A 301 11.61 -9.05 -20.01
N GLU A 302 11.10 -10.04 -20.75
CA GLU A 302 9.85 -9.89 -21.50
C GLU A 302 8.66 -9.61 -20.56
N VAL A 303 8.55 -10.36 -19.45
CA VAL A 303 7.49 -10.15 -18.44
C VAL A 303 7.56 -8.72 -17.85
N LEU A 304 8.76 -8.24 -17.52
CA LEU A 304 8.97 -6.90 -16.96
C LEU A 304 8.70 -5.78 -17.97
N ASN A 305 8.96 -6.00 -19.25
CA ASN A 305 8.66 -5.01 -20.29
C ASN A 305 7.17 -4.99 -20.64
N HIS A 306 6.50 -6.15 -20.64
CA HIS A 306 5.12 -6.25 -21.06
C HIS A 306 4.17 -5.36 -20.23
N TYR A 307 4.35 -5.26 -18.92
CA TYR A 307 3.47 -4.41 -18.10
C TYR A 307 3.64 -2.91 -18.37
N MET A 308 4.75 -2.46 -18.97
CA MET A 308 4.94 -1.05 -19.34
C MET A 308 4.27 -0.70 -20.68
N GLU A 309 3.89 -1.71 -21.45
CA GLU A 309 3.42 -1.57 -22.84
C GLU A 309 1.99 -2.10 -23.06
N VAL A 310 1.43 -2.76 -22.05
CA VAL A 310 0.13 -3.41 -22.13
C VAL A 310 -0.99 -2.40 -22.46
N PRO A 311 -1.82 -2.65 -23.48
CA PRO A 311 -2.93 -1.75 -23.78
C PRO A 311 -3.96 -1.68 -22.66
N ILE A 312 -4.60 -0.52 -22.50
CA ILE A 312 -5.56 -0.26 -21.41
C ILE A 312 -6.96 -0.03 -21.98
N LEU A 313 -7.90 -0.92 -21.67
CA LEU A 313 -9.32 -0.73 -21.96
C LEU A 313 -9.91 0.32 -21.02
N ILE A 314 -10.48 1.38 -21.59
CA ILE A 314 -11.19 2.44 -20.86
C ILE A 314 -12.71 2.32 -21.03
N GLN A 315 -13.15 1.60 -22.06
CA GLN A 315 -14.54 1.18 -22.31
C GLN A 315 -14.49 -0.17 -23.06
N ILE A 316 -15.62 -0.87 -23.17
CA ILE A 316 -15.71 -2.13 -23.94
C ILE A 316 -15.16 -1.97 -25.37
N ASP A 317 -15.48 -0.86 -26.04
CA ASP A 317 -15.08 -0.60 -27.42
C ASP A 317 -13.95 0.43 -27.55
N LYS A 318 -13.27 0.81 -26.45
CA LYS A 318 -12.17 1.80 -26.49
C LYS A 318 -10.98 1.39 -25.64
N MET A 319 -9.81 1.45 -26.28
CA MET A 319 -8.53 1.08 -25.69
C MET A 319 -7.50 2.18 -25.94
N ILE A 320 -6.66 2.45 -24.95
CA ILE A 320 -5.44 3.23 -25.15
C ILE A 320 -4.32 2.24 -25.47
N ALA A 321 -3.66 2.43 -26.62
CA ALA A 321 -2.56 1.61 -27.07
C ALA A 321 -1.46 2.50 -27.64
N ASP A 322 -0.69 3.11 -26.75
CA ASP A 322 0.43 3.98 -27.08
C ASP A 322 1.68 3.13 -27.31
N PRO A 323 2.33 3.21 -28.49
CA PRO A 323 3.57 2.48 -28.75
C PRO A 323 4.74 2.91 -27.85
N LYS A 324 4.64 4.06 -27.16
CA LYS A 324 5.62 4.51 -26.16
C LYS A 324 5.37 3.96 -24.76
N GLY A 325 4.36 3.09 -24.59
CA GLY A 325 3.98 2.56 -23.30
C GLY A 325 3.37 3.60 -22.35
N HIS A 326 3.34 3.28 -21.07
CA HIS A 326 2.80 4.12 -20.01
C HIS A 326 3.64 3.97 -18.72
N GLY A 327 3.32 4.76 -17.69
CA GLY A 327 3.87 4.61 -16.35
C GLY A 327 3.42 3.30 -15.68
N MET A 328 3.82 3.08 -14.43
CA MET A 328 3.56 1.84 -13.71
C MET A 328 2.05 1.58 -13.54
N PRO A 329 1.49 0.48 -14.11
CA PRO A 329 0.09 0.13 -13.89
C PRO A 329 -0.08 -0.58 -12.54
N SER A 330 -0.99 -0.08 -11.70
CA SER A 330 -1.16 -0.54 -10.31
C SER A 330 -1.67 -1.98 -10.10
N GLY A 331 -2.06 -2.70 -11.17
CA GLY A 331 -2.52 -4.09 -11.06
C GLY A 331 -1.58 -5.15 -11.64
N SER A 332 -0.38 -4.76 -12.06
CA SER A 332 0.70 -5.73 -12.26
C SER A 332 1.06 -6.37 -10.92
N GLY A 333 1.42 -7.66 -10.92
CA GLY A 333 2.01 -8.30 -9.75
C GLY A 333 3.33 -7.64 -9.34
N PHE A 334 4.04 -7.01 -10.28
CA PHE A 334 5.34 -6.39 -10.06
C PHE A 334 5.28 -4.96 -9.54
N THR A 335 4.14 -4.26 -9.60
CA THR A 335 4.03 -2.82 -9.27
C THR A 335 4.84 -2.41 -8.04
N ASN A 336 4.48 -2.97 -6.89
CA ASN A 336 5.11 -2.60 -5.63
C ASN A 336 6.57 -3.06 -5.56
N PHE A 337 6.90 -4.23 -6.12
CA PHE A 337 8.27 -4.76 -6.11
C PHE A 337 9.21 -3.91 -6.97
N SER A 338 8.80 -3.58 -8.19
CA SER A 338 9.56 -2.75 -9.12
C SER A 338 9.81 -1.34 -8.56
N GLU A 339 8.78 -0.69 -8.02
CA GLU A 339 8.91 0.61 -7.35
C GLU A 339 9.88 0.53 -6.16
N THR A 340 9.76 -0.50 -5.32
CA THR A 340 10.66 -0.74 -4.18
C THR A 340 12.13 -0.87 -4.62
N LEU A 341 12.41 -1.63 -5.68
CA LEU A 341 13.77 -1.79 -6.19
C LEU A 341 14.35 -0.47 -6.73
N VAL A 342 13.53 0.37 -7.34
CA VAL A 342 13.94 1.71 -7.80
C VAL A 342 14.23 2.63 -6.62
N SER A 343 13.43 2.61 -5.56
CA SER A 343 13.70 3.36 -4.33
C SER A 343 14.96 2.88 -3.62
N LEU A 344 15.19 1.56 -3.54
CA LEU A 344 16.41 1.00 -2.97
C LEU A 344 17.65 1.32 -3.81
N TYR A 345 17.52 1.32 -5.15
CA TYR A 345 18.56 1.81 -6.05
C TYR A 345 18.88 3.30 -5.81
N LEU A 346 17.85 4.14 -5.67
CA LEU A 346 18.03 5.56 -5.35
C LEU A 346 18.81 5.73 -4.04
N TYR A 347 18.47 4.98 -2.99
CA TYR A 347 19.21 5.01 -1.73
C TYR A 347 20.71 4.74 -1.91
N TYR A 348 21.10 3.66 -2.61
CA TYR A 348 22.53 3.40 -2.87
C TYR A 348 23.18 4.45 -3.76
N LEU A 349 22.44 5.01 -4.72
CA LEU A 349 22.93 6.07 -5.59
C LEU A 349 23.23 7.35 -4.78
N LEU A 350 22.36 7.72 -3.83
CA LEU A 350 22.56 8.87 -2.95
C LEU A 350 23.84 8.71 -2.11
N GLN A 351 24.04 7.54 -1.50
CA GLN A 351 25.26 7.24 -0.75
C GLN A 351 26.52 7.36 -1.59
N LYS A 352 26.44 6.93 -2.86
CA LYS A 352 27.58 6.96 -3.78
C LYS A 352 27.91 8.36 -4.28
N LEU A 353 26.89 9.13 -4.66
CA LEU A 353 27.08 10.43 -5.31
C LEU A 353 27.60 11.49 -4.35
N ASP A 354 27.11 11.50 -3.11
CA ASP A 354 27.61 12.42 -2.09
C ASP A 354 27.63 11.77 -0.70
N PRO A 355 28.75 11.09 -0.36
CA PRO A 355 28.92 10.47 0.95
C PRO A 355 28.88 11.46 2.13
N SER A 356 29.02 12.77 1.89
CA SER A 356 29.08 13.77 2.95
C SER A 356 27.76 13.97 3.69
N TYR A 357 26.64 13.50 3.14
CA TYR A 357 25.36 13.51 3.84
C TYR A 357 25.23 12.39 4.89
N GLY A 358 26.12 11.41 4.90
CA GLY A 358 26.10 10.31 5.88
C GLY A 358 24.82 9.49 5.85
N ILE A 359 24.21 9.35 4.67
CA ILE A 359 23.03 8.49 4.45
C ILE A 359 23.43 7.05 4.78
N GLU A 360 22.81 6.46 5.79
CA GLU A 360 23.28 5.20 6.38
C GLU A 360 22.26 4.08 6.29
N ASN A 361 21.01 4.31 6.68
CA ASN A 361 19.97 3.28 6.72
C ASN A 361 18.73 3.72 5.95
N CYS A 362 17.98 2.75 5.42
CA CYS A 362 16.67 3.02 4.84
C CYS A 362 15.68 1.88 5.13
N GLN A 363 14.38 2.18 5.10
CA GLN A 363 13.36 1.19 4.79
C GLN A 363 12.47 1.73 3.67
N CYS A 364 12.04 0.84 2.75
CA CYS A 364 11.17 1.22 1.65
C CYS A 364 10.15 0.13 1.28
N LEU A 365 9.01 0.59 0.74
CA LEU A 365 7.94 -0.23 0.20
C LEU A 365 7.18 0.56 -0.88
N GLY A 366 7.41 0.22 -2.13
CA GLY A 366 6.86 0.95 -3.27
C GLY A 366 7.40 2.37 -3.31
N ASP A 367 6.50 3.36 -3.32
CA ASP A 367 6.79 4.78 -3.29
C ASP A 367 7.03 5.35 -1.88
N ASP A 368 6.83 4.58 -0.81
CA ASP A 368 7.09 5.03 0.56
C ASP A 368 8.52 4.62 0.95
N MET A 369 9.37 5.58 1.29
CA MET A 369 10.74 5.33 1.76
C MET A 369 11.10 6.30 2.88
N VAL A 370 11.87 5.80 3.84
CA VAL A 370 12.48 6.64 4.87
C VAL A 370 13.97 6.34 4.95
N ILE A 371 14.78 7.38 5.15
CA ILE A 371 16.23 7.29 5.27
C ILE A 371 16.74 7.98 6.54
N SER A 372 17.88 7.53 7.05
CA SER A 372 18.66 8.22 8.09
C SER A 372 19.90 8.87 7.48
N PHE A 373 20.24 10.08 7.92
CA PHE A 373 21.41 10.84 7.48
C PHE A 373 22.06 11.57 8.65
N ASP A 374 23.27 12.12 8.47
CA ASP A 374 23.99 12.78 9.57
C ASP A 374 23.25 14.03 10.05
N ARG A 375 23.00 14.09 11.36
CA ARG A 375 22.25 15.22 11.97
C ARG A 375 22.95 16.55 11.79
N GLU A 376 24.28 16.55 11.70
CA GLU A 376 25.13 17.72 11.47
C GLU A 376 24.77 18.46 10.17
N ILE A 377 24.16 17.78 9.19
CA ILE A 377 23.64 18.41 7.98
C ILE A 377 22.57 19.46 8.30
N LEU A 378 21.80 19.28 9.37
CA LEU A 378 20.79 20.24 9.81
C LEU A 378 21.39 21.47 10.50
N SER A 379 22.57 21.36 11.12
CA SER A 379 23.21 22.46 11.87
C SER A 379 24.19 23.28 11.02
N ASN A 380 24.83 22.66 10.03
CA ASN A 380 25.99 23.26 9.35
C ASN A 380 25.66 24.00 8.05
N ARG A 381 24.39 24.09 7.66
CA ARG A 381 23.95 24.76 6.44
C ARG A 381 22.78 25.68 6.79
N GLU A 382 22.86 26.97 6.45
CA GLU A 382 21.79 27.97 6.72
C GLU A 382 20.41 27.50 6.21
N GLU A 383 20.38 26.54 5.27
CA GLU A 383 19.21 25.91 4.65
C GLU A 383 19.27 24.36 4.73
N GLY A 384 19.80 23.76 5.81
CA GLY A 384 20.10 22.32 5.90
C GLY A 384 18.97 21.36 5.51
N PHE A 385 17.73 21.68 5.93
CA PHE A 385 16.52 20.93 5.54
C PHE A 385 16.26 20.95 4.04
N GLU A 386 16.26 22.14 3.44
CA GLU A 386 16.03 22.33 2.01
C GLU A 386 17.16 21.69 1.20
N THR A 387 18.38 21.70 1.74
CA THR A 387 19.56 21.16 1.07
C THR A 387 19.48 19.65 0.88
N ILE A 388 19.17 18.87 1.92
CA ILE A 388 19.06 17.40 1.79
C ILE A 388 17.84 17.01 0.94
N ALA A 389 16.71 17.70 1.12
CA ALA A 389 15.50 17.44 0.35
C ALA A 389 15.69 17.75 -1.15
N LYS A 390 16.36 18.87 -1.45
CA LYS A 390 16.73 19.26 -2.81
C LYS A 390 17.72 18.29 -3.43
N TYR A 391 18.77 17.90 -2.70
CA TYR A 391 19.76 16.93 -3.18
C TYR A 391 19.10 15.61 -3.61
N ILE A 392 18.21 15.07 -2.77
CA ILE A 392 17.52 13.82 -3.06
C ILE A 392 16.55 13.98 -4.24
N GLY A 393 15.76 15.07 -4.23
CA GLY A 393 14.82 15.37 -5.32
C GLY A 393 15.51 15.57 -6.66
N ASP A 394 16.63 16.30 -6.69
CA ASP A 394 17.44 16.51 -7.89
C ASP A 394 18.07 15.19 -8.35
N THR A 395 18.60 14.38 -7.44
CA THR A 395 19.18 13.07 -7.78
C THR A 395 18.13 12.15 -8.41
N ALA A 396 16.94 12.06 -7.81
CA ALA A 396 15.84 11.27 -8.34
C ALA A 396 15.39 11.78 -9.72
N LYS A 397 15.27 13.09 -9.90
CA LYS A 397 14.86 13.69 -11.17
C LYS A 397 15.90 13.51 -12.27
N GLN A 398 17.17 13.78 -11.97
CA GLN A 398 18.25 13.78 -12.96
C GLN A 398 18.67 12.38 -13.39
N ASN A 399 18.57 11.39 -12.49
CA ASN A 399 19.04 10.02 -12.77
C ASN A 399 17.90 9.05 -13.07
N LEU A 400 16.68 9.31 -12.56
CA LEU A 400 15.54 8.38 -12.69
C LEU A 400 14.31 9.00 -13.36
N GLY A 401 14.28 10.32 -13.57
CA GLY A 401 13.09 11.03 -14.08
C GLY A 401 11.94 11.15 -13.08
N LEU A 402 12.12 10.65 -11.85
CA LEU A 402 11.10 10.66 -10.80
C LEU A 402 11.02 12.05 -10.16
N GLN A 403 9.80 12.52 -9.90
CA GLN A 403 9.58 13.83 -9.29
C GLN A 403 9.38 13.72 -7.79
N MET A 404 9.95 14.65 -7.05
CA MET A 404 9.74 14.85 -5.62
C MET A 404 9.49 16.34 -5.37
N SER A 405 8.66 16.65 -4.38
CA SER A 405 8.41 18.03 -3.96
C SER A 405 9.12 18.27 -2.64
N ALA A 406 10.10 19.17 -2.61
CA ALA A 406 10.88 19.49 -1.41
C ALA A 406 9.97 19.88 -0.23
N GLU A 407 8.93 20.68 -0.49
CA GLU A 407 7.93 21.13 0.50
C GLU A 407 7.10 20.00 1.13
N LYS A 408 6.98 18.86 0.46
CA LYS A 408 6.25 17.69 0.97
C LYS A 408 7.14 16.70 1.71
N GLN A 409 8.45 16.85 1.61
CA GLN A 409 9.37 15.98 2.31
C GLN A 409 9.32 16.33 3.79
N ARG A 410 9.25 15.30 4.64
CA ARG A 410 9.32 15.48 6.08
C ARG A 410 10.75 15.19 6.51
N VAL A 411 11.44 16.20 7.02
CA VAL A 411 12.78 16.08 7.57
C VAL A 411 12.73 16.49 9.03
N ASP A 412 13.18 15.61 9.91
CA ASP A 412 13.14 15.86 11.35
C ASP A 412 14.23 15.04 12.06
N SER A 413 14.66 15.51 13.22
CA SER A 413 15.81 14.94 13.92
C SER A 413 15.45 13.96 15.04
N ILE A 414 14.16 13.76 15.30
CA ILE A 414 13.63 12.90 16.38
C ILE A 414 12.51 12.01 15.86
N THR A 415 11.83 12.43 14.80
CA THR A 415 10.60 11.80 14.34
C THR A 415 10.65 11.49 12.85
N THR A 416 9.86 10.52 12.43
CA THR A 416 9.63 10.25 11.01
C THR A 416 8.26 9.64 10.79
N VAL A 417 7.84 9.56 9.53
CA VAL A 417 6.61 8.87 9.14
C VAL A 417 6.96 7.86 8.07
N TYR A 418 6.47 6.64 8.24
CA TYR A 418 6.64 5.56 7.27
C TYR A 418 5.41 4.66 7.32
N LEU A 419 4.86 4.29 6.15
CA LEU A 419 3.65 3.47 6.03
C LEU A 419 2.46 4.02 6.82
N GLN A 420 2.29 5.35 6.75
CA GLN A 420 1.27 6.12 7.46
C GLN A 420 1.33 6.05 9.00
N ARG A 421 2.45 5.60 9.56
CA ARG A 421 2.65 5.58 11.00
C ARG A 421 3.71 6.57 11.39
N PHE A 422 3.45 7.24 12.51
CA PHE A 422 4.36 8.19 13.12
C PHE A 422 5.32 7.45 14.02
N PHE A 423 6.61 7.71 13.86
CA PHE A 423 7.66 7.22 14.73
C PHE A 423 8.29 8.42 15.42
N ASP A 424 8.57 8.26 16.71
CA ASP A 424 9.28 9.22 17.54
C ASP A 424 10.24 8.42 18.41
N GLU A 425 11.52 8.80 18.42
CA GLU A 425 12.57 8.13 19.19
C GLU A 425 12.23 7.91 20.67
N ARG A 426 11.32 8.73 21.21
CA ARG A 426 10.90 8.71 22.62
C ARG A 426 9.75 7.73 22.87
N ILE A 427 9.01 7.32 21.85
CA ILE A 427 7.89 6.38 21.97
C ILE A 427 8.41 4.97 21.71
N ARG A 428 8.64 4.22 22.78
CA ARG A 428 9.20 2.87 22.75
C ARG A 428 8.28 1.85 23.43
N ASP A 429 8.35 0.60 23.00
CA ASP A 429 7.74 -0.51 23.72
C ASP A 429 8.55 -0.93 24.95
N ALA A 430 8.09 -1.97 25.65
CA ALA A 430 8.73 -2.47 26.87
C ALA A 430 10.14 -3.02 26.63
N GLU A 431 10.44 -3.43 25.40
CA GLU A 431 11.73 -3.92 24.93
C GLU A 431 12.66 -2.79 24.44
N GLY A 432 12.18 -1.54 24.45
CA GLY A 432 12.95 -0.37 24.04
C GLY A 432 12.95 -0.11 22.52
N VAL A 433 12.11 -0.80 21.75
CA VAL A 433 11.97 -0.62 20.30
C VAL A 433 11.08 0.58 20.02
N VAL A 434 11.50 1.47 19.11
CA VAL A 434 10.67 2.60 18.66
C VAL A 434 9.48 2.07 17.86
N VAL A 435 8.26 2.42 18.30
CA VAL A 435 7.02 1.88 17.71
C VAL A 435 6.34 2.87 16.78
N GLY A 436 5.60 2.32 15.80
CA GLY A 436 4.86 3.10 14.82
C GLY A 436 3.41 3.36 15.26
N CYS A 437 3.10 4.61 15.54
CA CYS A 437 1.77 5.06 15.95
C CYS A 437 0.85 5.32 14.74
N TYR A 438 -0.23 4.54 14.59
CA TYR A 438 -1.23 4.76 13.54
C TYR A 438 -2.22 5.86 13.93
N PRO A 439 -2.51 6.86 13.06
CA PRO A 439 -3.39 7.98 13.39
C PRO A 439 -4.82 7.55 13.74
N SER A 440 -5.29 7.99 14.91
CA SER A 440 -6.65 7.73 15.39
C SER A 440 -7.71 8.36 14.49
N ILE A 441 -7.44 9.52 13.86
CA ILE A 441 -8.38 10.16 12.92
C ILE A 441 -8.58 9.31 11.66
N LEU A 442 -7.52 8.66 11.16
CA LEU A 442 -7.63 7.75 10.00
C LEU A 442 -8.38 6.47 10.35
N ALA A 443 -8.15 5.93 11.55
CA ALA A 443 -8.91 4.80 12.08
C ALA A 443 -10.41 5.17 12.23
N LEU A 444 -10.71 6.32 12.83
CA LEU A 444 -12.07 6.81 12.98
C LEU A 444 -12.76 7.05 11.63
N ASN A 445 -12.08 7.67 10.66
CA ASN A 445 -12.67 7.85 9.33
C ASN A 445 -12.97 6.50 8.67
N THR A 446 -12.05 5.54 8.80
CA THR A 446 -12.27 4.19 8.26
C THR A 446 -13.46 3.51 8.93
N ALA A 447 -13.62 3.67 10.23
CA ALA A 447 -14.74 3.10 10.98
C ALA A 447 -16.08 3.76 10.65
N VAL A 448 -16.11 5.09 10.50
CA VAL A 448 -17.32 5.89 10.22
C VAL A 448 -17.71 5.82 8.74
N ASN A 449 -16.76 6.04 7.83
CA ASN A 449 -16.97 6.17 6.38
C ASN A 449 -16.27 5.02 5.65
N PRO A 450 -16.93 3.87 5.40
CA PRO A 450 -16.28 2.72 4.79
C PRO A 450 -16.04 2.96 3.28
N GLU A 451 -14.94 2.42 2.73
CA GLU A 451 -14.66 2.52 1.28
C GLU A 451 -15.70 1.75 0.45
N ARG A 452 -16.16 0.60 0.95
CA ARG A 452 -17.02 -0.33 0.22
C ARG A 452 -18.32 -0.55 0.93
N TYR A 453 -19.39 -0.64 0.15
CA TYR A 453 -20.69 -1.04 0.66
C TYR A 453 -20.68 -2.52 1.04
N HIS A 454 -21.15 -2.80 2.26
CA HIS A 454 -21.39 -4.15 2.74
C HIS A 454 -22.90 -4.45 2.68
N ASP A 455 -23.28 -5.53 1.98
CA ASP A 455 -24.69 -5.94 1.85
C ASP A 455 -25.26 -6.28 3.24
N PRO A 456 -26.26 -5.55 3.75
CA PRO A 456 -26.82 -5.76 5.09
C PRO A 456 -27.42 -7.16 5.29
N ARG A 457 -27.74 -7.87 4.21
CA ARG A 457 -28.23 -9.27 4.28
C ARG A 457 -27.12 -10.26 4.62
N LYS A 458 -25.86 -9.87 4.39
CA LYS A 458 -24.66 -10.69 4.61
C LYS A 458 -23.73 -10.08 5.66
N TRP A 459 -24.08 -8.91 6.19
CA TRP A 459 -23.24 -8.13 7.08
C TRP A 459 -23.99 -7.86 8.38
N SER A 460 -23.68 -8.67 9.40
CA SER A 460 -24.33 -8.56 10.71
C SER A 460 -23.71 -7.47 11.58
N LYS A 461 -24.34 -7.20 12.73
CA LYS A 461 -23.78 -6.30 13.75
C LYS A 461 -22.45 -6.82 14.30
N GLU A 462 -22.32 -8.13 14.46
CA GLU A 462 -21.10 -8.79 14.92
C GLU A 462 -19.95 -8.60 13.92
N MET A 463 -20.25 -8.67 12.62
CA MET A 463 -19.27 -8.42 11.55
C MET A 463 -18.78 -6.97 11.53
N GLU A 464 -19.68 -6.01 11.73
CA GLU A 464 -19.28 -4.59 11.83
C GLU A 464 -18.42 -4.34 13.07
N ILE A 465 -18.78 -4.92 14.22
CA ILE A 465 -17.97 -4.79 15.45
C ILE A 465 -16.60 -5.43 15.26
N LEU A 466 -16.52 -6.63 14.70
CA LEU A 466 -15.25 -7.28 14.39
C LEU A 466 -14.37 -6.39 13.50
N ARG A 467 -14.96 -5.77 12.47
CA ARG A 467 -14.26 -4.80 11.62
C ARG A 467 -13.74 -3.60 12.42
N TRP A 468 -14.51 -3.04 13.34
CA TRP A 468 -14.04 -1.95 14.21
C TRP A 468 -12.92 -2.38 15.16
N LEU A 469 -12.97 -3.59 15.72
CA LEU A 469 -11.87 -4.14 16.53
C LEU A 469 -10.58 -4.23 15.71
N MET A 470 -10.66 -4.72 14.46
CA MET A 470 -9.50 -4.79 13.56
C MET A 470 -8.96 -3.41 13.17
N ILE A 471 -9.83 -2.40 13.05
CA ILE A 471 -9.43 -1.01 12.81
C ILE A 471 -8.71 -0.44 14.04
N LEU A 472 -9.29 -0.62 15.23
CA LEU A 472 -8.71 -0.14 16.49
C LEU A 472 -7.37 -0.79 16.79
N GLU A 473 -7.18 -2.07 16.45
CA GLU A 473 -5.90 -2.76 16.71
C GLU A 473 -4.71 -2.06 16.05
N ASN A 474 -4.90 -1.39 14.91
CA ASN A 474 -3.83 -0.62 14.26
C ASN A 474 -3.32 0.53 15.15
N CYS A 475 -4.16 1.03 16.06
CA CYS A 475 -3.87 2.13 16.97
C CYS A 475 -3.38 1.68 18.36
N ASN A 476 -3.12 0.38 18.58
CA ASN A 476 -2.78 -0.15 19.91
C ASN A 476 -1.48 0.41 20.52
N LYS A 477 -0.64 1.08 19.71
CA LYS A 477 0.59 1.78 20.13
C LYS A 477 0.38 3.26 20.47
N LEU A 478 -0.84 3.80 20.38
CA LEU A 478 -1.10 5.19 20.76
C LEU A 478 -1.10 5.35 22.29
N PRO A 479 -0.43 6.38 22.84
CA PRO A 479 -0.52 6.69 24.28
C PRO A 479 -1.96 6.95 24.75
N TYR A 480 -2.82 7.46 23.88
CA TYR A 480 -4.24 7.74 24.12
C TYR A 480 -5.18 6.66 23.54
N PHE A 481 -4.67 5.45 23.30
CA PHE A 481 -5.47 4.36 22.72
C PHE A 481 -6.73 4.02 23.54
N SER A 482 -6.62 3.98 24.87
CA SER A 482 -7.77 3.69 25.75
C SER A 482 -8.92 4.68 25.57
N GLU A 483 -8.59 5.95 25.35
CA GLU A 483 -9.57 7.01 25.13
C GLU A 483 -10.23 6.90 23.75
N LEU A 484 -9.48 6.46 22.73
CA LEU A 484 -10.05 6.11 21.43
C LEU A 484 -11.04 4.94 21.53
N VAL A 485 -10.72 3.90 22.30
CA VAL A 485 -11.64 2.77 22.51
C VAL A 485 -12.91 3.21 23.24
N LYS A 486 -12.79 4.04 24.30
CA LYS A 486 -13.93 4.62 25.00
C LYS A 486 -14.79 5.49 24.07
N PHE A 487 -14.17 6.25 23.17
CA PHE A 487 -14.88 7.02 22.15
C PHE A 487 -15.72 6.11 21.25
N PHE A 488 -15.15 5.00 20.76
CA PHE A 488 -15.91 4.03 19.96
C PHE A 488 -17.06 3.37 20.75
N ILE A 489 -16.84 3.03 22.02
CA ILE A 489 -17.87 2.48 22.91
C ILE A 489 -19.07 3.42 23.01
N LYS A 490 -18.84 4.72 23.16
CA LYS A 490 -19.89 5.75 23.22
C LYS A 490 -20.66 5.88 21.90
N GLY A 491 -20.00 5.62 20.78
CA GLY A 491 -20.60 5.70 19.44
C GLY A 491 -21.34 4.45 18.99
N ASP A 492 -21.04 3.29 19.57
CA ASP A 492 -21.63 2.01 19.18
C ASP A 492 -22.76 1.59 20.14
N LYS A 493 -23.93 1.29 19.58
CA LYS A 493 -25.08 0.74 20.31
C LYS A 493 -24.72 -0.50 21.12
N TYR A 494 -23.80 -1.33 20.65
CA TYR A 494 -23.41 -2.59 21.29
C TYR A 494 -22.13 -2.48 22.12
N LYS A 495 -21.58 -1.27 22.28
CA LYS A 495 -20.36 -0.99 23.05
C LYS A 495 -19.21 -1.91 22.67
N LEU A 496 -18.92 -2.03 21.36
CA LEU A 496 -17.91 -2.93 20.80
C LEU A 496 -18.09 -4.40 21.20
N GLY A 497 -19.34 -4.85 21.27
CA GLY A 497 -19.70 -6.23 21.59
C GLY A 497 -19.87 -6.53 23.08
N LEU A 498 -19.56 -5.58 23.98
CA LEU A 498 -19.77 -5.75 25.44
C LEU A 498 -21.23 -6.07 25.79
N LEU A 499 -22.18 -5.49 25.04
CA LEU A 499 -23.63 -5.70 25.25
C LEU A 499 -24.21 -6.84 24.40
N ILE A 500 -23.38 -7.65 23.72
CA ILE A 500 -23.82 -8.83 22.97
C ILE A 500 -23.45 -10.08 23.78
N PRO A 501 -24.44 -10.82 24.32
CA PRO A 501 -24.17 -12.06 25.04
C PRO A 501 -23.38 -13.06 24.19
N GLY A 502 -22.30 -13.61 24.73
CA GLY A 502 -21.48 -14.62 24.05
C GLY A 502 -20.63 -14.10 22.89
N PHE A 503 -20.54 -12.78 22.67
CA PHE A 503 -19.80 -12.22 21.54
C PHE A 503 -18.31 -12.58 21.56
N PHE A 504 -17.62 -12.34 22.69
CA PHE A 504 -16.19 -12.65 22.81
C PHE A 504 -15.92 -14.17 22.78
N ASP A 505 -16.86 -15.00 23.25
CA ASP A 505 -16.76 -16.46 23.16
C ASP A 505 -16.85 -16.93 21.70
N SER A 506 -17.64 -16.24 20.88
CA SER A 506 -17.87 -16.54 19.47
C SER A 506 -16.92 -15.81 18.52
N LEU A 507 -16.08 -14.90 19.03
CA LEU A 507 -15.30 -13.96 18.23
C LEU A 507 -14.35 -14.65 17.25
N THR A 508 -13.76 -15.78 17.67
CA THR A 508 -12.89 -16.58 16.80
C THR A 508 -13.65 -17.14 15.59
N VAL A 509 -14.87 -17.64 15.80
CA VAL A 509 -15.72 -18.16 14.71
C VAL A 509 -16.12 -17.03 13.76
N ILE A 510 -16.56 -15.90 14.32
CA ILE A 510 -16.94 -14.71 13.55
C ILE A 510 -15.75 -14.21 12.72
N TYR A 511 -14.53 -14.28 13.27
CA TYR A 511 -13.30 -13.90 12.56
C TYR A 511 -12.99 -14.80 11.37
N GLU A 512 -13.11 -16.12 11.54
CA GLU A 512 -12.93 -17.07 10.43
C GLU A 512 -14.02 -16.93 9.36
N GLU A 513 -15.28 -16.72 9.74
CA GLU A 513 -16.36 -16.42 8.80
C GLU A 513 -16.11 -15.10 8.06
N GLY A 514 -15.57 -14.10 8.75
CA GLY A 514 -15.19 -12.81 8.17
C GLY A 514 -14.11 -12.90 7.10
N LYS A 515 -13.12 -13.79 7.25
CA LYS A 515 -12.10 -14.03 6.23
C LYS A 515 -12.72 -14.46 4.89
N ALA A 516 -13.87 -15.12 4.89
CA ALA A 516 -14.58 -15.51 3.66
C ALA A 516 -15.34 -14.34 2.99
N ILE A 517 -15.49 -13.18 3.65
CA ILE A 517 -16.20 -12.02 3.12
C ILE A 517 -15.25 -11.12 2.33
N LYS A 518 -15.63 -10.85 1.07
CA LYS A 518 -14.83 -10.04 0.14
C LYS A 518 -14.51 -8.65 0.72
N GLY A 519 -13.21 -8.38 0.89
CA GLY A 519 -12.71 -7.09 1.36
C GLY A 519 -12.94 -6.83 2.86
N PHE A 520 -13.20 -7.88 3.63
CA PHE A 520 -13.37 -7.83 5.07
C PHE A 520 -12.04 -7.62 5.81
N VAL A 521 -11.05 -8.44 5.50
CA VAL A 521 -9.70 -8.28 6.04
C VAL A 521 -9.02 -7.12 5.29
N PRO A 522 -8.64 -6.02 5.96
CA PRO A 522 -7.87 -4.96 5.34
C PRO A 522 -6.56 -5.54 4.80
N SER A 523 -6.10 -5.10 3.62
CA SER A 523 -4.84 -5.59 3.01
C SER A 523 -3.60 -5.35 3.88
N TYR A 524 -3.70 -4.47 4.87
CA TYR A 524 -2.65 -4.16 5.83
C TYR A 524 -2.62 -5.11 7.04
N ASN A 525 -3.51 -6.11 7.07
CA ASN A 525 -3.64 -7.09 8.14
C ASN A 525 -3.16 -8.50 7.73
N ASN A 526 -2.36 -8.63 6.65
CA ASN A 526 -1.81 -9.94 6.25
C ASN A 526 -0.91 -10.56 7.34
N ASP A 527 -0.42 -9.75 8.28
CA ASP A 527 0.39 -10.14 9.44
C ASP A 527 -0.40 -10.86 10.54
N PHE A 528 -1.73 -10.74 10.53
CA PHE A 528 -2.59 -11.38 11.54
C PHE A 528 -3.00 -12.80 11.17
N ASN A 529 -2.51 -13.36 10.07
CA ASN A 529 -2.80 -14.75 9.75
C ASN A 529 -2.19 -15.74 10.77
N ASP A 530 -1.11 -15.34 11.46
CA ASP A 530 -0.46 -16.16 12.50
C ASP A 530 -0.89 -15.79 13.94
N ARG A 531 -1.61 -14.68 14.16
CA ARG A 531 -2.12 -14.26 15.47
C ARG A 531 -3.65 -14.32 15.50
N GLY A 532 -4.22 -15.04 16.47
CA GLY A 532 -5.67 -15.12 16.60
C GLY A 532 -6.29 -13.76 16.95
N ILE A 533 -7.55 -13.53 16.57
CA ILE A 533 -8.29 -12.31 16.95
C ILE A 533 -8.30 -12.05 18.47
N MET A 534 -8.20 -13.12 19.27
CA MET A 534 -8.12 -13.05 20.73
C MET A 534 -6.80 -12.48 21.25
N ASP A 535 -5.75 -12.44 20.42
CA ASP A 535 -4.46 -11.87 20.78
C ASP A 535 -4.40 -10.35 20.65
N PHE A 536 -5.38 -9.76 19.99
CA PHE A 536 -5.46 -8.33 19.74
C PHE A 536 -5.52 -7.57 21.06
N TYR A 537 -4.74 -6.49 21.15
CA TYR A 537 -4.69 -5.65 22.34
C TYR A 537 -6.06 -5.04 22.65
N VAL A 538 -6.82 -4.61 21.63
CA VAL A 538 -8.18 -4.07 21.84
C VAL A 538 -9.12 -5.10 22.47
N VAL A 539 -9.02 -6.37 22.08
CA VAL A 539 -9.86 -7.46 22.60
C VAL A 539 -9.49 -7.75 24.05
N LYS A 540 -8.19 -7.87 24.34
CA LYS A 540 -7.68 -8.05 25.72
C LYS A 540 -8.12 -6.89 26.62
N TYR A 541 -8.00 -5.65 26.16
CA TYR A 541 -8.43 -4.46 26.88
C TYR A 541 -9.93 -4.47 27.20
N LEU A 542 -10.78 -4.81 26.23
CA LEU A 542 -12.24 -4.88 26.42
C LEU A 542 -12.64 -5.98 27.43
N ILE A 543 -12.02 -7.16 27.34
CA ILE A 543 -12.31 -8.28 28.24
C ILE A 543 -11.86 -7.95 29.67
N GLN A 544 -10.65 -7.42 29.85
CA GLN A 544 -10.09 -7.10 31.16
C GLN A 544 -10.84 -5.97 31.88
N ASN A 545 -11.38 -5.01 31.13
CA ASN A 545 -12.03 -3.81 31.68
C ASN A 545 -13.56 -3.85 31.55
N ARG A 546 -14.14 -5.02 31.25
CA ARG A 546 -15.56 -5.18 30.91
C ARG A 546 -16.51 -4.48 31.88
N SER A 547 -16.40 -4.73 33.18
CA SER A 547 -17.32 -4.18 34.19
C SER A 547 -17.26 -2.65 34.29
N ALA A 548 -16.10 -2.04 34.03
CA ALA A 548 -15.97 -0.59 34.03
C ALA A 548 -16.56 0.01 32.74
N LEU A 549 -16.29 -0.62 31.60
CA LEU A 549 -16.67 -0.13 30.28
C LEU A 549 -18.16 -0.34 29.93
N GLU A 550 -18.83 -1.32 30.55
CA GLU A 550 -20.27 -1.51 30.38
C GLU A 550 -21.10 -0.32 30.89
N ASN A 551 -20.55 0.49 31.80
CA ASN A 551 -21.21 1.64 32.42
C ASN A 551 -20.86 3.01 31.80
N GLU A 552 -19.84 3.08 30.94
CA GLU A 552 -19.48 4.25 30.10
C GLU A 552 -20.42 4.41 28.91
#